data_AF-A0A531AZK4-F1
#
_entry.id   AF-A0A531AZK4-F1
#
_cell.length_a   1.000
_cell.length_b   1.000
_cell.length_c   1.000
_cell.angle_alpha   90.00
_cell.angle_beta   90.00
_cell.angle_gamma   90.00
#
_symmetry.space_group_name_H-M   'P 1'
#
loop_
_entity.id
_entity.type
_entity.pdbx_description
1 polymer ?
#
loop_
_entity_poly.entity_id
_entity_poly.type
_entity_poly.pdbx_seq_one_letter_code
_entity_poly.pdbx_strand_id
1 'polypeptide(L)'
;PDAIAQRKWLRAIYGTHPFSRPGEGTKESLAGITPSDLLAFHKAIFARDGLHIAVVGDIDANTLRERLDQLFGDLPEQQTLAPVADVIPKLGQLVEENCNLPQTSLRLAWPGVKRSAPDHFATVLMNDILGGSGMPSRLFEEVREKRGLAYHVSSELTLDKLLVTTETRSDCAAQTLSIVRDVVKQMAQQGPTGAELKAAKKHLIGTYAIDRLGSTSSIADRLLDLQIHKADVDYNQRRARSIGRVTLKQVKAAAKKLLSAEPAILVVGPPLGGKDE
;
A
#
# COMPACT_ATOMS: atom_id res chain seq x y z
N PRO A 1 7.04 -21.13 1.51
CA PRO A 1 5.69 -20.99 0.91
C PRO A 1 5.41 -19.56 0.46
N ASP A 2 5.59 -18.57 1.34
CA ASP A 2 5.24 -17.16 1.06
C ASP A 2 5.99 -16.55 -0.14
N ALA A 3 7.29 -16.81 -0.29
CA ALA A 3 8.06 -16.33 -1.43
C ALA A 3 7.60 -16.94 -2.77
N ILE A 4 7.10 -18.18 -2.76
CA ILE A 4 6.54 -18.83 -3.95
C ILE A 4 5.16 -18.23 -4.25
N ALA A 5 4.31 -18.15 -3.24
CA ALA A 5 2.98 -17.55 -3.29
C ALA A 5 3.03 -16.10 -3.81
N GLN A 6 3.93 -15.28 -3.26
CA GLN A 6 4.12 -13.90 -3.67
C GLN A 6 4.54 -13.78 -5.14
N ARG A 7 5.44 -14.65 -5.63
CA ARG A 7 5.83 -14.65 -7.04
C ARG A 7 4.66 -15.04 -7.94
N LYS A 8 3.91 -16.09 -7.59
CA LYS A 8 2.69 -16.50 -8.32
C LYS A 8 1.66 -15.37 -8.35
N TRP A 9 1.43 -14.73 -7.21
CA TRP A 9 0.52 -13.60 -7.05
C TRP A 9 0.89 -12.40 -7.92
N LEU A 10 2.13 -11.93 -7.80
CA LEU A 10 2.63 -10.80 -8.59
C LEU A 10 2.57 -11.11 -10.09
N ARG A 11 2.88 -12.35 -10.50
CA ARG A 11 2.75 -12.78 -11.90
C ARG A 11 1.30 -12.84 -12.37
N ALA A 12 0.38 -13.33 -11.54
CA ALA A 12 -1.04 -13.38 -11.86
C ALA A 12 -1.64 -11.99 -12.06
N ILE A 13 -1.28 -11.04 -11.19
CA ILE A 13 -1.82 -9.68 -11.20
C ILE A 13 -1.17 -8.79 -12.26
N TYR A 14 0.16 -8.83 -12.40
CA TYR A 14 0.89 -7.87 -13.23
C TYR A 14 1.44 -8.48 -14.53
N GLY A 15 1.34 -9.79 -14.74
CA GLY A 15 1.83 -10.44 -15.94
C GLY A 15 3.33 -10.24 -16.14
N THR A 16 3.71 -9.61 -17.25
CA THR A 16 5.11 -9.32 -17.61
C THR A 16 5.58 -7.93 -17.18
N HIS A 17 4.70 -7.12 -16.58
CA HIS A 17 5.03 -5.77 -16.12
C HIS A 17 6.13 -5.80 -15.05
N PRO A 18 7.03 -4.80 -14.92
CA PRO A 18 8.09 -4.78 -13.91
C PRO A 18 7.63 -5.03 -12.47
N PHE A 19 6.40 -4.65 -12.11
CA PHE A 19 5.79 -4.93 -10.80
C PHE A 19 5.57 -6.43 -10.51
N SER A 20 5.66 -7.29 -11.53
CA SER A 20 5.60 -8.74 -11.35
C SER A 20 6.90 -9.34 -10.79
N ARG A 21 8.00 -8.57 -10.80
CA ARG A 21 9.33 -9.05 -10.41
C ARG A 21 9.48 -9.01 -8.88
N PRO A 22 10.05 -10.05 -8.25
CA PRO A 22 10.36 -10.00 -6.82
C PRO A 22 11.43 -8.94 -6.57
N GLY A 23 11.23 -8.08 -5.57
CA GLY A 23 12.16 -6.98 -5.24
C GLY A 23 13.56 -7.47 -4.85
N GLU A 24 13.65 -8.64 -4.21
CA GLU A 24 14.92 -9.28 -3.82
C GLU A 24 15.57 -10.08 -4.98
N GLY A 25 14.89 -10.17 -6.13
CA GLY A 25 15.31 -11.02 -7.24
C GLY A 25 14.98 -12.51 -7.03
N THR A 26 15.68 -13.35 -7.77
CA THR A 26 15.59 -14.81 -7.79
C THR A 26 16.99 -15.39 -7.71
N LYS A 27 17.11 -16.67 -7.33
CA LYS A 27 18.42 -17.33 -7.33
C LYS A 27 19.09 -17.23 -8.70
N GLU A 28 18.31 -17.41 -9.77
CA GLU A 28 18.76 -17.36 -11.15
C GLU A 28 19.19 -15.94 -11.55
N SER A 29 18.41 -14.92 -11.20
CA SER A 29 18.78 -13.53 -11.52
C SER A 29 20.00 -13.08 -10.73
N LEU A 30 20.10 -13.43 -9.44
CA LEU A 30 21.21 -13.03 -8.59
C LEU A 30 22.52 -13.69 -9.02
N ALA A 31 22.48 -14.95 -9.46
CA ALA A 31 23.66 -15.66 -9.97
C ALA A 31 24.22 -15.04 -11.27
N GLY A 32 23.40 -14.31 -12.03
CA GLY A 32 23.79 -13.65 -13.28
C GLY A 32 24.28 -12.22 -13.10
N ILE A 33 24.18 -11.62 -11.91
CA ILE A 33 24.61 -10.23 -11.68
C ILE A 33 26.13 -10.17 -11.59
N THR A 34 26.72 -9.30 -12.40
CA THR A 34 28.16 -9.04 -12.40
C THR A 34 28.49 -7.68 -11.76
N PRO A 35 29.74 -7.46 -11.31
CA PRO A 35 30.18 -6.13 -10.87
C PRO A 35 29.98 -5.04 -11.93
N SER A 36 30.12 -5.37 -13.22
CA SER A 36 29.85 -4.44 -14.33
C SER A 36 28.39 -4.02 -14.40
N ASP A 37 27.44 -4.92 -14.13
CA ASP A 37 26.02 -4.59 -14.11
C ASP A 37 25.70 -3.60 -12.99
N LEU A 38 26.30 -3.81 -11.81
CA LEU A 38 26.14 -2.90 -10.67
C LEU A 38 26.71 -1.51 -10.96
N LEU A 39 27.89 -1.43 -11.59
CA LEU A 39 28.50 -0.17 -11.99
C LEU A 39 27.68 0.55 -13.07
N ALA A 40 27.15 -0.19 -14.04
CA ALA A 40 26.29 0.36 -15.08
C ALA A 40 24.98 0.90 -14.48
N PHE A 41 24.35 0.13 -13.59
CA PHE A 41 23.14 0.53 -12.89
C PHE A 41 23.36 1.74 -11.99
N HIS A 42 24.46 1.78 -11.23
CA HIS A 42 24.85 2.93 -10.42
C HIS A 42 24.96 4.19 -11.27
N LYS A 43 25.70 4.14 -12.39
CA LYS A 43 25.84 5.27 -13.32
C LYS A 43 24.51 5.71 -13.94
N ALA A 44 23.59 4.77 -14.17
CA ALA A 44 22.30 5.07 -14.77
C ALA A 44 21.32 5.75 -13.81
N ILE A 45 21.43 5.48 -12.50
CA ILE A 45 20.47 5.94 -11.48
C ILE A 45 20.98 7.11 -10.65
N PHE A 46 22.26 7.11 -10.27
CA PHE A 46 22.82 8.19 -9.46
C PHE A 46 23.15 9.37 -10.36
N ALA A 47 22.15 10.21 -10.59
CA ALA A 47 22.25 11.46 -11.35
C ALA A 47 21.43 12.56 -10.67
N ARG A 48 21.79 13.82 -10.93
CA ARG A 48 21.27 14.99 -10.20
C ARG A 48 19.78 15.26 -10.42
N ASP A 49 19.26 15.00 -11.62
CA ASP A 49 17.84 15.22 -11.96
C ASP A 49 16.85 14.27 -11.27
N GLY A 50 17.31 13.09 -10.83
CA GLY A 50 16.53 12.13 -10.04
C GLY A 50 16.88 12.09 -8.56
N LEU A 51 17.77 12.97 -8.09
CA LEU A 51 18.20 13.03 -6.71
C LEU A 51 17.25 13.89 -5.87
N HIS A 52 16.60 13.27 -4.88
CA HIS A 52 15.76 13.97 -3.90
C HIS A 52 16.38 13.87 -2.52
N ILE A 53 16.59 15.02 -1.87
CA ILE A 53 17.27 15.09 -0.57
C ILE A 53 16.45 15.96 0.37
N ALA A 54 16.19 15.43 1.57
CA ALA A 54 15.71 16.21 2.70
C ALA A 54 16.64 15.99 3.88
N VAL A 55 16.99 17.10 4.53
CA VAL A 55 17.83 17.11 5.73
C VAL A 55 17.05 17.84 6.81
N VAL A 56 16.96 17.22 7.98
CA VAL A 56 16.25 17.76 9.14
C VAL A 56 17.12 17.55 10.36
N GLY A 57 17.51 18.65 11.02
CA GLY A 57 18.38 18.62 12.18
C GLY A 57 19.01 19.99 12.43
N ASP A 58 20.01 20.01 13.30
CA ASP A 58 20.80 21.20 13.62
C ASP A 58 21.87 21.45 12.55
N ILE A 59 21.45 22.00 11.41
CA ILE A 59 22.33 22.35 10.29
C ILE A 59 21.79 23.59 9.58
N ASP A 60 22.67 24.54 9.27
CA ASP A 60 22.31 25.72 8.49
C ASP A 60 22.38 25.46 6.98
N ALA A 61 21.69 26.31 6.22
CA ALA A 61 21.56 26.14 4.78
C ALA A 61 22.88 26.27 4.01
N ASN A 62 23.83 27.09 4.48
CA ASN A 62 25.12 27.27 3.80
C ASN A 62 26.00 26.04 3.99
N THR A 63 26.12 25.57 5.23
CA THR A 63 26.85 24.32 5.54
C THR A 63 26.26 23.14 4.77
N LEU A 64 24.93 23.04 4.71
CA LEU A 64 24.28 21.98 3.95
C LEU A 64 24.61 22.07 2.45
N ARG A 65 24.48 23.25 1.84
CA ARG A 65 24.78 23.46 0.42
C ARG A 65 26.19 22.97 0.06
N GLU A 66 27.20 23.42 0.81
CA GLU A 66 28.60 23.03 0.56
C GLU A 66 28.81 21.51 0.64
N ARG A 67 28.17 20.85 1.62
CA ARG A 67 28.23 19.39 1.75
C ARG A 67 27.53 18.66 0.61
N LEU A 68 26.39 19.17 0.15
CA LEU A 68 25.67 18.59 -0.98
C LEU A 68 26.46 18.73 -2.28
N ASP A 69 27.06 19.89 -2.51
CA ASP A 69 27.94 20.14 -3.67
C ASP A 69 29.16 19.20 -3.63
N GLN A 70 29.77 19.01 -2.46
CA GLN A 70 30.89 18.09 -2.30
C GLN A 70 30.51 16.62 -2.53
N LEU A 71 29.34 16.18 -2.04
CA LEU A 71 28.93 14.77 -2.11
C LEU A 71 28.34 14.37 -3.47
N PHE A 72 27.61 15.28 -4.10
CA PHE A 72 26.77 14.97 -5.26
C PHE A 72 27.08 15.83 -6.49
N GLY A 73 28.00 16.80 -6.39
CA GLY A 73 28.36 17.69 -7.49
C GLY A 73 28.92 16.97 -8.72
N ASP A 74 29.65 15.87 -8.49
CA ASP A 74 30.27 15.06 -9.55
C ASP A 74 29.32 14.02 -10.18
N LEU A 75 28.07 13.92 -9.71
CA LEU A 75 27.10 13.02 -10.32
C LEU A 75 26.72 13.50 -11.74
N PRO A 76 26.46 12.57 -12.67
CA PRO A 76 25.84 12.88 -13.95
C PRO A 76 24.62 13.78 -13.80
N GLU A 77 24.35 14.63 -14.80
CA GLU A 77 23.20 15.52 -14.75
C GLU A 77 21.87 14.76 -14.90
N GLN A 78 21.82 13.78 -15.81
CA GLN A 78 20.59 13.07 -16.16
C GLN A 78 20.66 11.57 -15.88
N GLN A 79 19.59 11.03 -15.31
CA GLN A 79 19.36 9.60 -15.22
C GLN A 79 19.16 8.99 -16.60
N THR A 80 19.59 7.75 -16.76
CA THR A 80 19.35 6.94 -17.97
C THR A 80 18.46 5.74 -17.63
N LEU A 81 17.28 6.05 -17.06
CA LEU A 81 16.25 5.07 -16.74
C LEU A 81 15.07 5.16 -17.69
N ALA A 82 14.56 3.99 -18.10
CA ALA A 82 13.29 3.92 -18.80
C ALA A 82 12.13 4.13 -17.81
N PRO A 83 11.16 5.03 -18.10
CA PRO A 83 9.95 5.16 -17.29
C PRO A 83 9.19 3.84 -17.23
N VAL A 84 8.70 3.49 -16.04
CA VAL A 84 7.80 2.34 -15.86
C VAL A 84 6.39 2.79 -16.24
N ALA A 85 5.76 2.06 -17.17
CA ALA A 85 4.41 2.34 -17.59
C ALA A 85 3.40 2.15 -16.44
N ASP A 86 2.25 2.81 -16.53
CA ASP A 86 1.14 2.52 -15.64
C ASP A 86 0.60 1.10 -15.92
N VAL A 87 0.14 0.42 -14.86
CA VAL A 87 -0.44 -0.92 -14.96
C VAL A 87 -1.79 -0.96 -14.26
N ILE A 88 -2.75 -1.65 -14.87
CA ILE A 88 -4.01 -2.02 -14.24
C ILE A 88 -3.85 -3.47 -13.77
N PRO A 89 -3.96 -3.76 -12.46
CA PRO A 89 -3.84 -5.12 -11.96
C PRO A 89 -4.95 -6.02 -12.54
N LYS A 90 -4.61 -7.25 -12.91
CA LYS A 90 -5.58 -8.29 -13.27
C LYS A 90 -6.27 -8.78 -12.00
N LEU A 91 -7.52 -8.38 -11.83
CA LEU A 91 -8.37 -8.80 -10.70
C LEU A 91 -9.11 -10.10 -11.03
N GLY A 92 -9.93 -10.59 -10.09
CA GLY A 92 -10.70 -11.84 -10.23
C GLY A 92 -9.84 -13.12 -10.30
N GLN A 93 -8.54 -13.03 -10.02
CA GLN A 93 -7.64 -14.17 -9.99
C GLN A 93 -7.77 -14.90 -8.64
N LEU A 94 -7.77 -16.24 -8.65
CA LEU A 94 -7.55 -17.04 -7.45
C LEU A 94 -6.17 -17.70 -7.57
N VAL A 95 -5.30 -17.43 -6.61
CA VAL A 95 -3.98 -18.03 -6.50
C VAL A 95 -3.93 -18.80 -5.18
N GLU A 96 -3.67 -20.09 -5.27
CA GLU A 96 -3.53 -20.97 -4.10
C GLU A 96 -2.11 -21.53 -4.06
N GLU A 97 -1.45 -21.33 -2.93
CA GLU A 97 -0.21 -22.01 -2.57
C GLU A 97 -0.53 -23.03 -1.48
N ASN A 98 -0.79 -24.26 -1.91
CA ASN A 98 -1.17 -25.35 -1.02
C ASN A 98 0.04 -25.83 -0.23
N CYS A 99 0.02 -25.59 1.08
CA CYS A 99 1.04 -26.05 2.01
C CYS A 99 0.42 -26.41 3.35
N ASN A 100 0.87 -27.52 3.94
CA ASN A 100 0.38 -27.97 5.25
C ASN A 100 0.94 -27.08 6.37
N LEU A 101 0.24 -25.98 6.64
CA LEU A 101 0.56 -24.99 7.67
C LEU A 101 -0.60 -24.90 8.68
N PRO A 102 -0.32 -24.65 9.97
CA PRO A 102 -1.34 -24.48 11.00
C PRO A 102 -2.15 -23.19 10.82
N GLN A 103 -1.61 -22.23 10.07
CA GLN A 103 -2.28 -20.98 9.72
C GLN A 103 -2.34 -20.82 8.21
N THR A 104 -3.39 -20.13 7.76
CA THR A 104 -3.58 -19.74 6.37
C THR A 104 -3.49 -18.22 6.24
N SER A 105 -2.64 -17.75 5.35
CA SER A 105 -2.54 -16.34 4.95
C SER A 105 -3.51 -16.05 3.82
N LEU A 106 -4.31 -14.99 3.98
CA LEU A 106 -5.30 -14.53 3.02
C LEU A 106 -4.97 -13.11 2.59
N ARG A 107 -4.90 -12.89 1.27
CA ARG A 107 -4.77 -11.55 0.68
C ARG A 107 -5.83 -11.34 -0.38
N LEU A 108 -6.52 -10.21 -0.32
CA LEU A 108 -7.54 -9.84 -1.29
C LEU A 108 -7.22 -8.47 -1.87
N ALA A 109 -7.18 -8.36 -3.20
CA ALA A 109 -6.85 -7.11 -3.89
C ALA A 109 -8.02 -6.61 -4.72
N TRP A 110 -8.36 -5.33 -4.51
CA TRP A 110 -9.27 -4.51 -5.31
C TRP A 110 -8.49 -3.44 -6.08
N PRO A 111 -9.12 -2.70 -7.03
CA PRO A 111 -8.48 -1.57 -7.67
C PRO A 111 -7.91 -0.56 -6.66
N GLY A 112 -6.81 0.09 -7.00
CA GLY A 112 -6.26 1.21 -6.24
C GLY A 112 -6.81 2.55 -6.71
N VAL A 113 -6.22 3.63 -6.20
CA VAL A 113 -6.56 4.98 -6.64
C VAL A 113 -5.31 5.86 -6.69
N LYS A 114 -5.11 6.55 -7.82
CA LYS A 114 -4.02 7.52 -7.97
C LYS A 114 -4.22 8.70 -7.00
N ARG A 115 -3.12 9.25 -6.48
CA ARG A 115 -3.15 10.45 -5.60
C ARG A 115 -3.80 11.67 -6.26
N SER A 116 -3.68 11.80 -7.59
CA SER A 116 -4.27 12.87 -8.39
C SER A 116 -5.75 12.69 -8.70
N ALA A 117 -6.34 11.53 -8.39
CA ALA A 117 -7.74 11.28 -8.69
C ALA A 117 -8.66 12.15 -7.82
N PRO A 118 -9.77 12.69 -8.36
CA PRO A 118 -10.67 13.57 -7.62
C PRO A 118 -11.33 12.90 -6.41
N ASP A 119 -11.44 11.56 -6.43
CA ASP A 119 -12.00 10.72 -5.37
C ASP A 119 -10.93 10.13 -4.44
N HIS A 120 -9.65 10.53 -4.54
CA HIS A 120 -8.56 10.00 -3.73
C HIS A 120 -8.86 10.09 -2.22
N PHE A 121 -9.15 11.29 -1.70
CA PHE A 121 -9.42 11.46 -0.26
C PHE A 121 -10.71 10.77 0.21
N ALA A 122 -11.71 10.63 -0.67
CA ALA A 122 -12.90 9.84 -0.36
C ALA A 122 -12.56 8.36 -0.21
N THR A 123 -11.65 7.85 -1.05
CA THR A 123 -11.18 6.47 -0.99
C THR A 123 -10.25 6.22 0.20
N VAL A 124 -9.39 7.18 0.56
CA VAL A 124 -8.54 7.11 1.77
C VAL A 124 -9.41 7.03 3.03
N LEU A 125 -10.46 7.85 3.13
CA LEU A 125 -11.42 7.79 4.24
C LEU A 125 -12.19 6.47 4.26
N MET A 126 -12.59 5.95 3.10
CA MET A 126 -13.21 4.63 3.02
C MET A 126 -12.26 3.53 3.53
N ASN A 127 -10.99 3.56 3.11
CA ASN A 127 -9.99 2.59 3.55
C ASN A 127 -9.78 2.65 5.06
N ASP A 128 -9.66 3.84 5.64
CA ASP A 128 -9.51 4.04 7.09
C ASP A 128 -10.64 3.35 7.87
N ILE A 129 -11.89 3.52 7.43
CA ILE A 129 -13.08 2.89 8.04
C ILE A 129 -13.09 1.37 7.82
N LEU A 130 -12.68 0.91 6.64
CA LEU A 130 -12.71 -0.50 6.26
C LEU A 130 -11.73 -1.32 7.10
N GLY A 131 -10.46 -0.92 7.12
CA GLY A 131 -9.37 -1.67 7.76
C GLY A 131 -8.04 -0.92 7.86
N GLY A 132 -7.97 0.33 7.39
CA GLY A 132 -6.74 1.12 7.31
C GLY A 132 -6.32 1.75 8.63
N SER A 133 -7.26 2.04 9.53
CA SER A 133 -6.95 2.54 10.88
C SER A 133 -6.39 1.44 11.80
N GLY A 134 -6.48 0.16 11.40
CA GLY A 134 -6.36 -0.97 12.31
C GLY A 134 -7.57 -1.04 13.24
N MET A 135 -7.54 -0.29 14.33
CA MET A 135 -8.52 -0.36 15.43
C MET A 135 -8.97 1.02 15.90
N PRO A 136 -10.30 1.31 15.91
CA PRO A 136 -11.40 0.47 15.43
C PRO A 136 -11.63 0.61 13.90
N SER A 137 -11.84 -0.51 13.21
CA SER A 137 -12.25 -0.59 11.80
C SER A 137 -13.28 -1.70 11.58
N ARG A 138 -14.01 -1.72 10.46
CA ARG A 138 -15.04 -2.74 10.21
C ARG A 138 -14.48 -4.15 10.10
N LEU A 139 -13.36 -4.32 9.40
CA LEU A 139 -12.70 -5.63 9.28
C LEU A 139 -12.24 -6.10 10.65
N PHE A 140 -11.65 -5.20 11.43
CA PHE A 140 -11.19 -5.50 12.78
C PHE A 140 -12.33 -5.96 13.69
N GLU A 141 -13.43 -5.19 13.72
CA GLU A 141 -14.63 -5.50 14.51
C GLU A 141 -15.20 -6.88 14.15
N GLU A 142 -15.39 -7.17 12.86
CA GLU A 142 -16.08 -8.38 12.43
C GLU A 142 -15.20 -9.64 12.49
N VAL A 143 -13.91 -9.54 12.20
CA VAL A 143 -13.01 -10.70 12.15
C VAL A 143 -12.38 -10.96 13.51
N ARG A 144 -11.89 -9.92 14.19
CA ARG A 144 -11.18 -10.06 15.47
C ARG A 144 -12.09 -9.91 16.67
N GLU A 145 -12.79 -8.80 16.85
CA GLU A 145 -13.55 -8.55 18.09
C GLU A 145 -14.73 -9.50 18.27
N LYS A 146 -15.58 -9.62 17.24
CA LYS A 146 -16.81 -10.42 17.35
C LYS A 146 -16.58 -11.93 17.27
N ARG A 147 -15.50 -12.36 16.61
CA ARG A 147 -15.32 -13.78 16.22
C ARG A 147 -13.97 -14.38 16.58
N GLY A 148 -12.97 -13.58 16.93
CA GLY A 148 -11.65 -14.07 17.32
C GLY A 148 -10.93 -14.92 16.26
N LEU A 149 -11.25 -14.72 14.97
CA LEU A 149 -10.75 -15.59 13.89
C LEU A 149 -9.30 -15.27 13.51
N ALA A 150 -8.90 -14.01 13.66
CA ALA A 150 -7.56 -13.55 13.34
C ALA A 150 -7.08 -12.55 14.39
N TYR A 151 -5.78 -12.56 14.67
CA TYR A 151 -5.15 -11.56 15.51
C TYR A 151 -5.04 -10.21 14.78
N HIS A 152 -4.75 -10.25 13.48
CA HIS A 152 -4.61 -9.07 12.64
C HIS A 152 -5.45 -9.19 11.37
N VAL A 153 -6.12 -8.10 11.03
CA VAL A 153 -6.75 -7.87 9.73
C VAL A 153 -6.64 -6.38 9.43
N SER A 154 -6.21 -6.05 8.23
CA SER A 154 -6.03 -4.65 7.83
C SER A 154 -6.23 -4.47 6.33
N SER A 155 -6.41 -3.21 5.93
CA SER A 155 -6.47 -2.84 4.52
C SER A 155 -5.52 -1.68 4.21
N GLU A 156 -4.74 -1.83 3.14
CA GLU A 156 -3.79 -0.84 2.66
C GLU A 156 -4.16 -0.38 1.26
N LEU A 157 -4.22 0.94 1.06
CA LEU A 157 -4.53 1.56 -0.22
C LEU A 157 -3.26 2.10 -0.87
N THR A 158 -2.91 1.56 -2.03
CA THR A 158 -1.83 2.03 -2.89
C THR A 158 -2.39 2.64 -4.18
N LEU A 159 -1.49 3.13 -5.04
CA LEU A 159 -1.86 3.73 -6.33
C LEU A 159 -2.53 2.71 -7.28
N ASP A 160 -2.16 1.45 -7.16
CA ASP A 160 -2.52 0.36 -8.06
C ASP A 160 -3.55 -0.60 -7.46
N LYS A 161 -3.57 -0.81 -6.14
CA LYS A 161 -4.52 -1.71 -5.47
C LYS A 161 -4.96 -1.24 -4.09
N LEU A 162 -6.11 -1.73 -3.65
CA LEU A 162 -6.46 -1.84 -2.23
C LEU A 162 -6.23 -3.29 -1.81
N LEU A 163 -5.36 -3.53 -0.83
CA LEU A 163 -5.01 -4.87 -0.37
C LEU A 163 -5.54 -5.10 1.05
N VAL A 164 -6.40 -6.09 1.23
CA VAL A 164 -6.78 -6.62 2.54
C VAL A 164 -5.89 -7.82 2.86
N THR A 165 -5.30 -7.85 4.05
CA THR A 165 -4.43 -8.94 4.51
C THR A 165 -4.87 -9.43 5.88
N THR A 166 -4.91 -10.75 6.07
CA THR A 166 -5.15 -11.39 7.37
C THR A 166 -4.55 -12.80 7.41
N GLU A 167 -4.31 -13.30 8.62
CA GLU A 167 -3.84 -14.66 8.88
C GLU A 167 -4.71 -15.28 9.97
N THR A 168 -5.13 -16.53 9.74
CA THR A 168 -6.09 -17.23 10.60
C THR A 168 -5.69 -18.70 10.73
N ARG A 169 -6.30 -19.43 11.68
CA ARG A 169 -6.13 -20.88 11.77
C ARG A 169 -6.67 -21.54 10.51
N SER A 170 -5.99 -22.57 10.00
CA SER A 170 -6.30 -23.12 8.67
C SER A 170 -7.71 -23.71 8.55
N ASP A 171 -8.25 -24.31 9.61
CA ASP A 171 -9.64 -24.79 9.71
C ASP A 171 -10.69 -23.67 9.65
N CYS A 172 -10.31 -22.43 9.99
CA CYS A 172 -11.15 -21.23 9.92
C CYS A 172 -10.98 -20.44 8.62
N ALA A 173 -10.05 -20.81 7.74
CA ALA A 173 -9.67 -20.01 6.57
C ALA A 173 -10.86 -19.69 5.65
N ALA A 174 -11.69 -20.69 5.34
CA ALA A 174 -12.87 -20.50 4.50
C ALA A 174 -13.90 -19.55 5.15
N GLN A 175 -14.10 -19.68 6.46
CA GLN A 175 -15.01 -18.81 7.22
C GLN A 175 -14.49 -17.36 7.25
N THR A 176 -13.20 -17.17 7.56
CA THR A 176 -12.55 -15.85 7.60
C THR A 176 -12.61 -15.18 6.23
N LEU A 177 -12.32 -15.92 5.15
CA LEU A 177 -12.42 -15.41 3.78
C LEU A 177 -13.85 -14.93 3.45
N SER A 178 -14.87 -15.73 3.80
CA SER A 178 -16.26 -15.34 3.60
C SER A 178 -16.61 -14.04 4.33
N ILE A 179 -16.23 -13.94 5.61
CA ILE A 179 -16.53 -12.74 6.42
C ILE A 179 -15.84 -11.50 5.85
N VAL A 180 -14.57 -11.60 5.45
CA VAL A 180 -13.86 -10.47 4.83
C VAL A 180 -14.58 -10.03 3.55
N ARG A 181 -14.99 -10.97 2.69
CA ARG A 181 -15.77 -10.66 1.48
C ARG A 181 -17.10 -10.00 1.81
N ASP A 182 -17.80 -10.47 2.83
CA ASP A 182 -19.09 -9.92 3.26
C ASP A 182 -18.95 -8.49 3.79
N VAL A 183 -17.95 -8.21 4.61
CA VAL A 183 -17.67 -6.85 5.12
C VAL A 183 -17.38 -5.89 3.98
N VAL A 184 -16.53 -6.29 3.04
CA VAL A 184 -16.19 -5.47 1.87
C VAL A 184 -17.42 -5.24 0.98
N LYS A 185 -18.22 -6.28 0.75
CA LYS A 185 -19.47 -6.20 -0.01
C LYS A 185 -20.48 -5.26 0.66
N GLN A 186 -20.64 -5.33 1.98
CA GLN A 186 -21.49 -4.41 2.72
C GLN A 186 -20.99 -2.96 2.62
N MET A 187 -19.67 -2.73 2.70
CA MET A 187 -19.07 -1.41 2.46
C MET A 187 -19.37 -0.92 1.03
N ALA A 188 -19.29 -1.78 0.02
CA ALA A 188 -19.62 -1.42 -1.36
C ALA A 188 -21.10 -1.04 -1.56
N GLN A 189 -22.01 -1.78 -0.92
CA GLN A 189 -23.46 -1.66 -1.12
C GLN A 189 -24.08 -0.53 -0.29
N GLN A 190 -23.72 -0.45 0.99
CA GLN A 190 -24.36 0.45 1.97
C GLN A 190 -23.47 1.67 2.26
N GLY A 191 -22.15 1.49 2.13
CA GLY A 191 -21.13 2.47 2.50
C GLY A 191 -21.03 2.73 4.00
N PRO A 192 -20.23 3.73 4.39
CA PRO A 192 -20.10 4.11 5.79
C PRO A 192 -21.34 4.86 6.31
N THR A 193 -21.43 4.92 7.63
CA THR A 193 -22.32 5.78 8.40
C THR A 193 -21.70 7.17 8.57
N GLY A 194 -22.52 8.14 8.98
CA GLY A 194 -22.02 9.49 9.31
C GLY A 194 -21.06 9.49 10.50
N ALA A 195 -21.27 8.62 11.48
CA ALA A 195 -20.41 8.48 12.64
C ALA A 195 -19.02 7.93 12.27
N GLU A 196 -18.97 6.89 11.45
CA GLU A 196 -17.71 6.33 10.93
C GLU A 196 -16.92 7.38 10.13
N LEU A 197 -17.59 8.13 9.26
CA LEU A 197 -16.93 9.21 8.51
C LEU A 197 -16.36 10.29 9.44
N LYS A 198 -17.12 10.69 10.47
CA LYS A 198 -16.67 11.68 11.45
C LYS A 198 -15.44 11.18 12.21
N ALA A 199 -15.46 9.91 12.64
CA ALA A 199 -14.34 9.27 13.33
C ALA A 199 -13.10 9.19 12.43
N ALA A 200 -13.24 8.72 11.18
CA ALA A 200 -12.15 8.61 10.22
C ALA A 200 -11.50 9.95 9.89
N LYS A 201 -12.31 11.00 9.71
CA LYS A 201 -11.78 12.37 9.53
C LYS A 201 -10.98 12.82 10.75
N LYS A 202 -11.51 12.60 11.96
CA LYS A 202 -10.80 12.95 13.20
C LYS A 202 -9.49 12.18 13.32
N HIS A 203 -9.50 10.90 12.99
CA HIS A 203 -8.31 10.03 13.00
C HIS A 203 -7.25 10.54 12.03
N LEU A 204 -7.55 10.58 10.72
CA LEU A 204 -6.59 10.94 9.68
C LEU A 204 -6.05 12.37 9.75
N ILE A 205 -6.80 13.29 10.37
CA ILE A 205 -6.34 14.67 10.64
C ILE A 205 -5.52 14.70 11.93
N GLY A 206 -5.97 14.01 12.98
CA GLY A 206 -5.37 14.05 14.31
C GLY A 206 -4.04 13.32 14.42
N THR A 207 -3.89 12.15 13.80
CA THR A 207 -2.63 11.39 13.88
C THR A 207 -1.55 11.95 12.97
N TYR A 208 -1.91 12.80 12.00
CA TYR A 208 -0.96 13.29 11.00
C TYR A 208 0.28 13.96 11.61
N ALA A 209 0.10 14.82 12.61
CA ALA A 209 1.22 15.50 13.27
C ALA A 209 2.10 14.51 14.04
N ILE A 210 1.50 13.48 14.64
CA ILE A 210 2.23 12.45 15.40
C ILE A 210 3.03 11.57 14.42
N ASP A 211 2.35 11.03 13.40
CA ASP A 211 2.91 10.03 12.49
C ASP A 211 3.96 10.63 11.53
N ARG A 212 3.80 11.91 11.16
CA ARG A 212 4.60 12.52 10.09
C ARG A 212 5.50 13.66 10.55
N LEU A 213 5.30 14.20 11.76
CA LEU A 213 6.04 15.35 12.26
C LEU A 213 6.58 15.13 13.69
N GLY A 214 6.46 13.92 14.24
CA GLY A 214 6.87 13.61 15.62
C GLY A 214 8.38 13.41 15.82
N SER A 215 9.14 13.24 14.74
CA SER A 215 10.60 13.05 14.78
C SER A 215 11.30 13.67 13.57
N THR A 216 12.60 13.96 13.68
CA THR A 216 13.41 14.47 12.56
C THR A 216 13.36 13.55 11.34
N SER A 217 13.41 12.22 11.54
CA SER A 217 13.27 11.24 10.46
C SER A 217 11.90 11.30 9.80
N SER A 218 10.80 11.37 10.57
CA SER A 218 9.45 11.45 10.00
C SER A 218 9.25 12.74 9.18
N ILE A 219 9.87 13.85 9.61
CA ILE A 219 9.84 15.11 8.88
C ILE A 219 10.68 14.99 7.60
N ALA A 220 11.85 14.37 7.64
CA ALA A 220 12.70 14.16 6.47
C ALA A 220 11.99 13.30 5.41
N ASP A 221 11.41 12.17 5.81
CA ASP A 221 10.60 11.32 4.93
C ASP A 221 9.42 12.09 4.33
N ARG A 222 8.80 12.97 5.13
CA ARG A 222 7.69 13.79 4.67
C ARG A 222 8.11 14.80 3.61
N LEU A 223 9.24 15.48 3.82
CA LEU A 223 9.82 16.43 2.87
C LEU A 223 10.22 15.71 1.57
N LEU A 224 10.80 14.50 1.66
CA LEU A 224 11.08 13.66 0.50
C LEU A 224 9.81 13.35 -0.29
N ASP A 225 8.75 12.86 0.37
CA ASP A 225 7.47 12.54 -0.31
C ASP A 225 6.87 13.79 -0.99
N LEU A 226 6.99 14.98 -0.39
CA LEU A 226 6.55 16.23 -1.02
C LEU A 226 7.36 16.53 -2.30
N GLN A 227 8.69 16.40 -2.25
CA GLN A 227 9.55 16.63 -3.41
C GLN A 227 9.28 15.64 -4.54
N ILE A 228 9.24 14.34 -4.23
CA ILE A 228 8.99 13.25 -5.20
C ILE A 228 7.66 13.46 -5.92
N HIS A 229 6.63 13.87 -5.16
CA HIS A 229 5.30 14.11 -5.72
C HIS A 229 5.07 15.53 -6.21
N LYS A 230 6.11 16.37 -6.25
CA LYS A 230 6.05 17.79 -6.68
C LYS A 230 4.90 18.53 -6.01
N ALA A 231 4.68 18.26 -4.73
CA ALA A 231 3.60 18.84 -3.95
C ALA A 231 4.06 20.15 -3.32
N ASP A 232 3.21 21.19 -3.39
CA ASP A 232 3.59 22.48 -2.80
C ASP A 232 3.71 22.40 -1.27
N VAL A 233 4.48 23.32 -0.70
CA VAL A 233 4.74 23.45 0.74
C VAL A 233 3.47 23.47 1.61
N ASP A 234 2.36 24.00 1.09
CA ASP A 234 1.07 24.07 1.79
C ASP A 234 0.26 22.77 1.76
N TYR A 235 0.80 21.70 1.17
CA TYR A 235 0.08 20.43 0.99
C TYR A 235 -0.49 19.90 2.31
N ASN A 236 0.23 20.05 3.42
CA ASN A 236 -0.24 19.57 4.73
C ASN A 236 -1.56 20.24 5.15
N GLN A 237 -1.65 21.56 5.01
CA GLN A 237 -2.85 22.34 5.31
C GLN A 237 -3.98 22.02 4.33
N ARG A 238 -3.65 21.90 3.03
CA ARG A 238 -4.63 21.53 2.00
C ARG A 238 -5.16 20.11 2.18
N ARG A 239 -4.34 19.17 2.64
CA ARG A 239 -4.75 17.79 2.94
C ARG A 239 -5.84 17.79 4.01
N ALA A 240 -5.61 18.45 5.15
CA ALA A 240 -6.60 18.53 6.22
C ALA A 240 -7.92 19.15 5.73
N ARG A 241 -7.85 20.23 4.96
CA ARG A 241 -9.02 20.88 4.34
C ARG A 241 -9.74 19.95 3.36
N SER A 242 -9.00 19.22 2.54
CA SER A 242 -9.55 18.29 1.54
C SER A 242 -10.29 17.14 2.21
N ILE A 243 -9.68 16.51 3.22
CA ILE A 243 -10.32 15.50 4.07
C ILE A 243 -11.58 16.06 4.74
N GLY A 244 -11.49 17.26 5.31
CA GLY A 244 -12.61 17.94 5.97
C GLY A 244 -13.82 18.15 5.07
N ARG A 245 -13.60 18.46 3.77
CA ARG A 245 -14.64 18.72 2.77
C ARG A 245 -15.30 17.47 2.18
N VAL A 246 -14.69 16.29 2.33
CA VAL A 246 -15.27 15.05 1.79
C VAL A 246 -16.64 14.77 2.41
N THR A 247 -17.65 14.55 1.59
CA THR A 247 -19.02 14.26 2.02
C THR A 247 -19.26 12.76 2.14
N LEU A 248 -20.27 12.36 2.93
CA LEU A 248 -20.68 10.96 3.04
C LEU A 248 -21.03 10.36 1.68
N LYS A 249 -21.73 11.12 0.83
CA LYS A 249 -22.09 10.68 -0.53
C LYS A 249 -20.85 10.36 -1.37
N GLN A 250 -19.78 11.15 -1.28
CA GLN A 250 -18.54 10.90 -2.01
C GLN A 250 -17.86 9.63 -1.51
N VAL A 251 -17.80 9.38 -0.20
CA VAL A 251 -17.21 8.15 0.35
C VAL A 251 -18.02 6.92 -0.06
N LYS A 252 -19.37 7.00 -0.03
CA LYS A 252 -20.24 5.92 -0.53
C LYS A 252 -20.02 5.64 -2.01
N ALA A 253 -19.89 6.69 -2.83
CA ALA A 253 -19.62 6.54 -4.26
C ALA A 253 -18.25 5.91 -4.52
N ALA A 254 -17.21 6.34 -3.79
CA ALA A 254 -15.87 5.76 -3.88
C ALA A 254 -15.85 4.28 -3.45
N ALA A 255 -16.51 3.95 -2.32
CA ALA A 255 -16.66 2.58 -1.84
C ALA A 255 -17.33 1.70 -2.90
N LYS A 256 -18.47 2.12 -3.44
CA LYS A 256 -19.17 1.39 -4.50
C LYS A 256 -18.30 1.22 -5.74
N LYS A 257 -17.67 2.29 -6.22
CA LYS A 257 -16.82 2.25 -7.43
C LYS A 257 -15.65 1.27 -7.29
N LEU A 258 -14.95 1.30 -6.15
CA LEU A 258 -13.73 0.51 -5.95
C LEU A 258 -14.04 -0.94 -5.60
N LEU A 259 -14.98 -1.15 -4.67
CA LEU A 259 -15.20 -2.45 -4.01
C LEU A 259 -16.24 -3.33 -4.72
N SER A 260 -16.89 -2.83 -5.79
CA SER A 260 -17.79 -3.65 -6.62
C SER A 260 -17.04 -4.55 -7.61
N ALA A 261 -15.74 -4.36 -7.78
CA ALA A 261 -14.91 -5.26 -8.59
C ALA A 261 -14.73 -6.60 -7.87
N GLU A 262 -14.69 -7.71 -8.62
CA GLU A 262 -14.27 -8.99 -8.08
C GLU A 262 -12.79 -8.93 -7.69
N PRO A 263 -12.43 -9.26 -6.43
CA PRO A 263 -11.05 -9.18 -5.99
C PRO A 263 -10.19 -10.27 -6.62
N ALA A 264 -8.89 -10.00 -6.77
CA ALA A 264 -7.93 -11.10 -6.80
C ALA A 264 -7.75 -11.64 -5.37
N ILE A 265 -7.52 -12.94 -5.21
CA ILE A 265 -7.37 -13.63 -3.92
C ILE A 265 -6.11 -14.49 -3.94
N LEU A 266 -5.26 -14.33 -2.93
CA LEU A 266 -4.16 -15.24 -2.61
C LEU A 266 -4.49 -15.99 -1.33
N VAL A 267 -4.33 -17.31 -1.38
CA VAL A 267 -4.42 -18.21 -0.24
C VAL A 267 -3.09 -18.94 -0.09
N VAL A 268 -2.49 -18.89 1.10
CA VAL A 268 -1.26 -19.65 1.42
C VAL A 268 -1.55 -20.48 2.65
N GLY A 269 -1.70 -21.79 2.49
CA GLY A 269 -2.16 -22.70 3.53
C GLY A 269 -2.74 -23.98 2.94
N PRO A 270 -3.39 -24.83 3.74
CA PRO A 270 -4.14 -25.99 3.24
C PRO A 270 -5.28 -25.56 2.29
N PRO A 271 -5.75 -26.45 1.39
CA PRO A 271 -6.89 -26.16 0.52
C PRO A 271 -8.12 -25.70 1.30
N LEU A 272 -8.79 -24.66 0.81
CA LEU A 272 -10.01 -24.15 1.43
C LEU A 272 -11.12 -25.23 1.36
N GLY A 273 -11.46 -25.80 2.51
CA GLY A 273 -12.49 -26.85 2.60
C GLY A 273 -11.95 -28.29 2.72
N GLY A 274 -10.64 -28.48 2.89
CA GLY A 274 -10.10 -29.77 3.29
C GLY A 274 -10.51 -30.11 4.72
N LYS A 275 -11.48 -31.03 4.87
CA LYS A 275 -11.44 -31.93 6.02
C LYS A 275 -10.17 -32.75 5.87
N ASP A 276 -9.41 -32.89 6.96
CA ASP A 276 -8.35 -33.88 7.06
C ASP A 276 -8.89 -35.23 6.55
N GLU A 277 -8.33 -35.73 5.45
CA GLU A 277 -8.33 -37.17 5.14
C GLU A 277 -7.08 -37.80 5.74
#